data_AF-A0A3Q7QZZ5-F1
#
_entry.id   AF-A0A3Q7QZZ5-F1
#
_cell.length_a   1.000
_cell.length_b   1.000
_cell.length_c   1.000
_cell.angle_alpha   90.00
_cell.angle_beta   90.00
_cell.angle_gamma   90.00
#
_symmetry.space_group_name_H-M   'P 1'
#
loop_
_entity.id
_entity.type
_entity.pdbx_description
1 polymer ?
#
loop_
_entity_poly.entity_id
_entity_poly.type
_entity_poly.pdbx_seq_one_letter_code
_entity_poly.pdbx_strand_id
1 'polypeptide(L)'
;MRLTSTPCTRLANSPLSLLTIMSYPRLTTEQMLRKDQKTISTHGTKVAISAIYMDLEAFLQRSGLTADLHAFCQAHNCDVLVTMTIFFNTQNEPVRQLAIFCPHAALRMTICGVLERSHSPSLKLTPAPSTHPHLQAYLQGNTQVSRKKLLPLLQEALSAYFDSMKIPSGQPETEGVSREQADKELDRAGNSLVPGLSQDEEEPPLPPTPMNSLVDECPLDQGLPKLSAEVIFEKCSQISLSQSTAASLSKK
;
A
#
# COMPACT_ATOMS: atom_id res chain seq x y z
N MET A 1 -51.45 7.41 -38.50
CA MET A 1 -50.13 7.98 -38.85
C MET A 1 -49.07 7.20 -38.09
N ARG A 2 -48.28 6.39 -38.81
CA ARG A 2 -47.10 5.70 -38.28
C ARG A 2 -45.96 6.70 -38.28
N LEU A 3 -45.28 6.88 -37.15
CA LEU A 3 -43.96 7.51 -37.10
C LEU A 3 -42.97 6.51 -36.55
N THR A 4 -41.93 6.32 -37.36
CA THR A 4 -40.99 5.22 -37.40
C THR A 4 -39.91 5.37 -36.35
N SER A 5 -39.65 4.27 -35.65
CA SER A 5 -38.44 4.04 -34.85
C SER A 5 -37.20 4.16 -35.76
N THR A 6 -36.29 5.06 -35.43
CA THR A 6 -34.94 5.11 -36.00
C THR A 6 -33.98 4.38 -35.05
N PRO A 7 -33.21 3.38 -35.53
CA PRO A 7 -32.25 2.65 -34.71
C PRO A 7 -30.99 3.50 -34.48
N CYS A 8 -30.64 3.73 -33.22
CA CYS A 8 -29.38 4.33 -32.83
C CYS A 8 -28.24 3.34 -33.14
N THR A 9 -27.52 3.60 -34.21
CA THR A 9 -26.38 2.80 -34.67
C THR A 9 -25.23 2.86 -33.66
N ARG A 10 -24.69 1.68 -33.34
CA ARG A 10 -23.40 1.45 -32.69
C ARG A 10 -22.35 2.45 -33.15
N LEU A 11 -21.81 3.24 -32.22
CA LEU A 11 -20.49 3.84 -32.40
C LEU A 11 -19.45 2.75 -32.13
N ALA A 12 -18.91 2.26 -33.23
CA ALA A 12 -17.79 1.35 -33.30
C ALA A 12 -16.52 2.01 -32.76
N ASN A 13 -15.72 1.20 -32.07
CA ASN A 13 -14.26 1.20 -32.07
C ASN A 13 -13.56 2.56 -32.19
N SER A 14 -13.26 3.18 -31.05
CA SER A 14 -12.07 4.02 -30.95
C SER A 14 -10.87 3.14 -30.59
N PRO A 15 -9.78 3.13 -31.38
CA PRO A 15 -8.54 2.49 -30.97
C PRO A 15 -7.89 3.42 -29.94
N LEU A 16 -8.05 3.12 -28.65
CA LEU A 16 -7.19 3.71 -27.62
C LEU A 16 -5.78 3.11 -27.76
N SER A 17 -5.05 3.54 -28.77
CA SER A 17 -3.73 3.02 -29.12
C SER A 17 -2.68 4.11 -29.06
N LEU A 18 -2.59 4.86 -27.95
CA LEU A 18 -1.44 5.71 -27.61
C LEU A 18 -1.26 5.89 -26.08
N LEU A 19 -1.67 4.92 -25.26
CA LEU A 19 -1.03 4.80 -23.96
C LEU A 19 0.31 4.12 -24.23
N THR A 20 1.43 4.77 -23.89
CA THR A 20 2.71 4.09 -23.70
C THR A 20 2.54 3.17 -22.49
N ILE A 21 1.81 2.07 -22.69
CA ILE A 21 1.80 0.95 -21.76
C ILE A 21 3.25 0.49 -21.79
N MET A 22 4.03 0.86 -20.79
CA MET A 22 5.30 0.21 -20.56
C MET A 22 4.99 -1.26 -20.40
N SER A 23 5.24 -2.00 -21.48
CA SER A 23 5.06 -3.44 -21.53
C SER A 23 5.91 -4.00 -20.42
N TYR A 24 5.27 -4.41 -19.33
CA TYR A 24 5.99 -5.13 -18.31
C TYR A 24 6.49 -6.42 -18.94
N PRO A 25 7.71 -6.88 -18.59
CA PRO A 25 8.05 -8.28 -18.80
C PRO A 25 6.93 -9.16 -18.24
N ARG A 26 6.80 -10.39 -18.76
CA ARG A 26 5.75 -11.40 -18.45
C ARG A 26 5.71 -11.79 -16.96
N LEU A 27 5.40 -10.84 -16.08
CA LEU A 27 5.33 -11.02 -14.64
C LEU A 27 3.99 -11.63 -14.27
N THR A 28 4.04 -12.61 -13.37
CA THR A 28 2.84 -13.10 -12.70
C THR A 28 2.24 -12.01 -11.82
N THR A 29 0.97 -12.14 -11.47
CA THR A 29 0.27 -11.17 -10.62
C THR A 29 0.96 -11.04 -9.27
N GLU A 30 1.39 -12.18 -8.69
CA GLU A 30 2.17 -12.23 -7.46
C GLU A 30 3.48 -11.44 -7.57
N GLN A 31 4.25 -11.65 -8.64
CA GLN A 31 5.54 -10.97 -8.85
C GLN A 31 5.35 -9.44 -8.94
N MET A 32 4.31 -8.99 -9.64
CA MET A 32 3.98 -7.57 -9.74
C MET A 32 3.63 -6.99 -8.35
N LEU A 33 2.81 -7.70 -7.58
CA LEU A 33 2.36 -7.26 -6.27
C LEU A 33 3.49 -7.25 -5.24
N ARG A 34 4.44 -8.20 -5.29
CA ARG A 34 5.57 -8.25 -4.35
C ARG A 34 6.67 -7.24 -4.63
N LYS A 35 6.85 -6.83 -5.89
CA LYS A 35 8.01 -6.02 -6.32
C LYS A 35 8.20 -4.76 -5.48
N ASP A 36 7.12 -4.05 -5.19
CA ASP A 36 7.14 -2.85 -4.35
C ASP A 36 5.98 -2.87 -3.36
N GLN A 37 6.12 -3.74 -2.36
CA GLN A 37 5.13 -3.98 -1.31
C GLN A 37 5.58 -3.42 0.04
N LYS A 38 4.62 -2.97 0.84
CA LYS A 38 4.78 -2.80 2.29
C LYS A 38 3.59 -3.41 3.02
N THR A 39 3.83 -3.98 4.20
CA THR A 39 2.77 -4.54 5.05
C THR A 39 2.67 -3.74 6.34
N ILE A 40 1.45 -3.49 6.79
CA ILE A 40 1.13 -3.01 8.14
C ILE A 40 0.23 -4.03 8.84
N SER A 41 0.24 -4.00 10.16
CA SER A 41 -0.59 -4.86 10.98
C SER A 41 -1.18 -4.10 12.15
N THR A 42 -2.43 -4.37 12.49
CA THR A 42 -3.11 -3.80 13.66
C THR A 42 -4.04 -4.87 14.22
N HIS A 43 -3.90 -5.17 15.52
CA HIS A 43 -4.66 -6.23 16.22
C HIS A 43 -4.73 -7.57 15.48
N GLY A 44 -3.62 -7.98 14.84
CA GLY A 44 -3.53 -9.24 14.10
C GLY A 44 -3.99 -9.16 12.64
N THR A 45 -4.81 -8.17 12.25
CA THR A 45 -5.18 -7.93 10.85
C THR A 45 -4.03 -7.30 10.09
N LYS A 46 -3.66 -7.88 8.94
CA LYS A 46 -2.56 -7.48 8.08
C LYS A 46 -3.05 -6.89 6.76
N VAL A 47 -2.54 -5.71 6.44
CA VAL A 47 -2.80 -5.02 5.16
C VAL A 47 -1.51 -4.95 4.38
N ALA A 48 -1.51 -5.54 3.18
CA ALA A 48 -0.46 -5.38 2.20
C ALA A 48 -0.78 -4.19 1.28
N ILE A 49 0.20 -3.33 1.02
CA ILE A 49 0.10 -2.22 0.07
C ILE A 49 1.15 -2.39 -1.02
N SER A 50 0.72 -2.70 -2.23
CA SER A 50 1.56 -2.91 -3.40
C SER A 50 1.46 -1.72 -4.34
N ALA A 51 2.59 -1.15 -4.75
CA ALA A 51 2.64 -0.15 -5.80
C ALA A 51 3.04 -0.80 -7.13
N ILE A 52 2.23 -0.63 -8.15
CA ILE A 52 2.43 -1.21 -9.50
C ILE A 52 2.39 -0.07 -10.49
N TYR A 53 3.34 -0.01 -11.42
CA TYR A 53 3.33 1.06 -12.43
C TYR A 53 2.51 0.65 -13.68
N MET A 54 1.21 0.41 -13.54
CA MET A 54 0.33 -0.09 -14.62
C MET A 54 -1.00 0.69 -14.62
N ASP A 55 -1.76 0.66 -15.71
CA ASP A 55 -3.17 1.05 -15.70
C ASP A 55 -4.01 0.06 -14.84
N LEU A 56 -4.87 0.55 -13.95
CA LEU A 56 -5.70 -0.30 -13.09
C LEU A 56 -6.67 -1.15 -13.90
N GLU A 57 -7.29 -0.63 -14.97
CA GLU A 57 -8.17 -1.41 -15.85
C GLU A 57 -7.41 -2.57 -16.48
N ALA A 58 -6.18 -2.32 -16.97
CA ALA A 58 -5.33 -3.39 -17.50
C ALA A 58 -4.95 -4.42 -16.42
N PHE A 59 -4.73 -3.98 -15.17
CA PHE A 59 -4.50 -4.88 -14.04
C PHE A 59 -5.74 -5.74 -13.73
N LEU A 60 -6.93 -5.12 -13.72
CA LEU A 60 -8.21 -5.80 -13.48
C LEU A 60 -8.54 -6.82 -14.59
N GLN A 61 -8.19 -6.52 -15.85
CA GLN A 61 -8.44 -7.42 -16.99
C GLN A 61 -7.51 -8.65 -17.04
N ARG A 62 -6.57 -8.82 -16.10
CA ARG A 62 -5.68 -9.98 -16.08
C ARG A 62 -6.45 -11.28 -15.89
N SER A 63 -6.13 -12.29 -16.71
CA SER A 63 -6.73 -13.62 -16.62
C SER A 63 -6.49 -14.25 -15.25
N GLY A 64 -7.56 -14.71 -14.59
CA GLY A 64 -7.45 -15.37 -13.29
C GLY A 64 -7.19 -14.43 -12.11
N LEU A 65 -7.27 -13.11 -12.29
CA LEU A 65 -6.88 -12.13 -11.27
C LEU A 65 -7.51 -12.41 -9.90
N THR A 66 -8.82 -12.67 -9.83
CA THR A 66 -9.48 -12.94 -8.54
C THR A 66 -8.86 -14.13 -7.81
N ALA A 67 -8.57 -15.22 -8.52
CA ALA A 67 -7.90 -16.39 -7.93
C ALA A 67 -6.47 -16.03 -7.49
N ASP A 68 -5.74 -15.26 -8.29
CA ASP A 68 -4.40 -14.79 -7.95
C ASP A 68 -4.39 -13.90 -6.70
N LEU A 69 -5.35 -12.97 -6.55
CA LEU A 69 -5.45 -12.09 -5.39
C LEU A 69 -5.76 -12.89 -4.11
N HIS A 70 -6.65 -13.89 -4.21
CA HIS A 70 -6.89 -14.81 -3.10
C HIS A 70 -5.64 -15.61 -2.74
N ALA A 71 -4.97 -16.22 -3.73
CA ALA A 71 -3.75 -16.99 -3.53
C ALA A 71 -2.64 -16.13 -2.90
N PHE A 72 -2.49 -14.89 -3.36
CA PHE A 72 -1.54 -13.92 -2.82
C PHE A 72 -1.79 -13.61 -1.34
N CYS A 73 -3.04 -13.30 -0.98
CA CYS A 73 -3.42 -13.03 0.41
C CYS A 73 -3.13 -14.22 1.33
N GLN A 74 -3.41 -15.44 0.87
CA GLN A 74 -3.10 -16.66 1.63
C GLN A 74 -1.58 -16.88 1.76
N ALA A 75 -0.84 -16.79 0.65
CA ALA A 75 0.60 -17.04 0.62
C ALA A 75 1.41 -16.00 1.42
N HIS A 76 0.92 -14.77 1.53
CA HIS A 76 1.59 -13.69 2.26
C HIS A 76 0.94 -13.35 3.59
N ASN A 77 -0.05 -14.15 4.02
CA ASN A 77 -0.76 -13.99 5.27
C ASN A 77 -1.23 -12.53 5.47
N CYS A 78 -1.99 -12.00 4.51
CA CYS A 78 -2.63 -10.69 4.63
C CYS A 78 -4.14 -10.78 4.36
N ASP A 79 -4.90 -10.01 5.13
CA ASP A 79 -6.37 -9.98 5.09
C ASP A 79 -6.90 -8.98 4.06
N VAL A 80 -6.08 -7.96 3.77
CA VAL A 80 -6.39 -6.88 2.85
C VAL A 80 -5.20 -6.66 1.93
N LEU A 81 -5.47 -6.51 0.65
CA LEU A 81 -4.52 -6.07 -0.35
C LEU A 81 -4.98 -4.74 -0.94
N VAL A 82 -4.15 -3.73 -0.77
CA VAL A 82 -4.30 -2.42 -1.38
C VAL A 82 -3.31 -2.32 -2.54
N THR A 83 -3.82 -2.22 -3.76
CA THR A 83 -3.01 -2.04 -4.96
C THR A 83 -3.09 -0.59 -5.40
N MET A 84 -1.97 0.13 -5.24
CA MET A 84 -1.80 1.46 -5.82
C MET A 84 -1.22 1.32 -7.20
N THR A 85 -1.88 1.88 -8.20
CA THR A 85 -1.34 1.90 -9.56
C THR A 85 -0.92 3.30 -9.98
N ILE A 86 0.07 3.36 -10.89
CA ILE A 86 0.49 4.60 -11.53
C ILE A 86 0.85 4.36 -12.99
N PHE A 87 0.36 5.20 -13.89
CA PHE A 87 0.80 5.26 -15.27
C PHE A 87 0.86 6.73 -15.72
N PHE A 88 1.38 7.00 -16.91
CA PHE A 88 1.36 8.34 -17.49
C PHE A 88 0.38 8.38 -18.65
N ASN A 89 -0.48 9.40 -18.67
CA ASN A 89 -1.45 9.60 -19.74
C ASN A 89 -0.76 10.12 -21.03
N THR A 90 -1.55 10.43 -22.06
CA THR A 90 -1.07 10.97 -23.34
C THR A 90 -0.35 12.32 -23.22
N GLN A 91 -0.58 13.06 -22.13
CA GLN A 91 0.04 14.34 -21.81
C GLN A 91 1.28 14.17 -20.92
N ASN A 92 1.71 12.92 -20.67
CA ASN A 92 2.79 12.58 -19.75
C ASN A 92 2.54 13.03 -18.30
N GLU A 93 1.27 13.13 -17.90
CA GLU A 93 0.87 13.43 -16.53
C GLU A 93 0.64 12.12 -15.75
N PRO A 94 1.07 12.03 -14.48
CA PRO A 94 0.89 10.84 -13.69
C PRO A 94 -0.57 10.66 -13.30
N VAL A 95 -1.14 9.52 -13.66
CA VAL A 95 -2.46 9.08 -13.21
C VAL A 95 -2.26 8.04 -12.11
N ARG A 96 -2.91 8.23 -10.96
CA ARG A 96 -2.91 7.27 -9.86
C ARG A 96 -4.29 6.67 -9.68
N GLN A 97 -4.33 5.38 -9.41
CA GLN A 97 -5.55 4.65 -9.12
C GLN A 97 -5.30 3.72 -7.93
N LEU A 98 -6.37 3.23 -7.35
CA LEU A 98 -6.34 2.45 -6.12
C LEU A 98 -7.36 1.31 -6.22
N ALA A 99 -6.96 0.11 -5.81
CA ALA A 99 -7.87 -1.01 -5.61
C ALA A 99 -7.70 -1.58 -4.20
N ILE A 100 -8.82 -1.88 -3.53
CA ILE A 100 -8.87 -2.49 -2.21
C ILE A 100 -9.54 -3.84 -2.38
N PHE A 101 -8.76 -4.91 -2.29
CA PHE A 101 -9.24 -6.28 -2.24
C PHE A 101 -9.27 -6.76 -0.79
N CYS A 102 -10.44 -7.15 -0.31
CA CYS A 102 -10.62 -7.72 1.02
C CYS A 102 -11.90 -8.57 1.04
N PRO A 103 -11.81 -9.90 1.26
CA PRO A 103 -12.99 -10.77 1.36
C PRO A 103 -13.94 -10.38 2.50
N HIS A 104 -13.42 -9.84 3.60
CA HIS A 104 -14.23 -9.44 4.75
C HIS A 104 -14.94 -8.10 4.51
N ALA A 105 -16.25 -8.14 4.29
CA ALA A 105 -17.03 -7.00 3.83
C ALA A 105 -17.02 -5.80 4.80
N ALA A 106 -17.18 -6.00 6.11
CA ALA A 106 -17.24 -4.90 7.07
C ALA A 106 -15.91 -4.13 7.17
N LEU A 107 -14.79 -4.86 7.17
CA LEU A 107 -13.45 -4.26 7.12
C LEU A 107 -13.22 -3.50 5.81
N ARG A 108 -13.60 -4.11 4.67
CA ARG A 108 -13.49 -3.44 3.36
C ARG A 108 -14.26 -2.13 3.34
N MET A 109 -15.50 -2.12 3.81
CA MET A 109 -16.35 -0.92 3.87
C MET A 109 -15.77 0.14 4.80
N THR A 110 -15.21 -0.27 5.94
CA THR A 110 -14.56 0.66 6.88
C THR A 110 -13.33 1.32 6.24
N ILE A 111 -12.46 0.52 5.62
CA ILE A 111 -11.29 1.03 4.89
C ILE A 111 -11.70 1.99 3.79
N CYS A 112 -12.64 1.59 2.93
CA CYS A 112 -13.12 2.46 1.84
C CYS A 112 -13.68 3.78 2.40
N GLY A 113 -14.55 3.72 3.42
CA GLY A 113 -15.15 4.91 4.00
C GLY A 113 -14.16 5.87 4.66
N VAL A 114 -13.13 5.36 5.33
CA VAL A 114 -12.07 6.22 5.91
C VAL A 114 -11.24 6.86 4.81
N LEU A 115 -10.86 6.12 3.77
CA LEU A 115 -10.10 6.67 2.65
C LEU A 115 -10.89 7.71 1.85
N GLU A 116 -12.19 7.50 1.65
CA GLU A 116 -13.08 8.45 0.96
C GLU A 116 -13.27 9.76 1.74
N ARG A 117 -13.38 9.68 3.08
CA ARG A 117 -13.59 10.85 3.94
C ARG A 117 -12.30 11.52 4.42
N SER A 118 -11.14 10.97 4.08
CA SER A 118 -9.89 11.56 4.52
C SER A 118 -9.70 12.98 3.96
N HIS A 119 -9.34 13.91 4.84
CA HIS A 119 -9.03 15.30 4.47
C HIS A 119 -7.54 15.64 4.66
N SER A 120 -6.77 14.80 5.37
CA SER A 120 -5.37 15.06 5.68
C SER A 120 -4.53 13.77 5.60
N PRO A 121 -4.00 13.41 4.41
CA PRO A 121 -4.21 14.07 3.12
C PRO A 121 -5.52 13.67 2.45
N SER A 122 -6.19 14.59 1.77
CA SER A 122 -7.33 14.23 0.92
C SER A 122 -6.88 13.43 -0.32
N LEU A 123 -7.43 12.23 -0.51
CA LEU A 123 -7.15 11.40 -1.69
C LEU A 123 -7.95 11.82 -2.93
N LYS A 124 -9.11 12.47 -2.74
CA LYS A 124 -10.08 12.79 -3.80
C LYS A 124 -10.45 11.54 -4.61
N LEU A 125 -10.88 10.48 -3.92
CA LEU A 125 -11.25 9.21 -4.55
C LEU A 125 -12.55 9.35 -5.34
N THR A 126 -12.56 8.81 -6.56
CA THR A 126 -13.78 8.63 -7.35
C THR A 126 -13.93 7.14 -7.67
N PRO A 127 -15.06 6.49 -7.32
CA PRO A 127 -15.26 5.07 -7.60
C PRO A 127 -15.06 4.74 -9.09
N ALA A 128 -14.39 3.62 -9.35
CA ALA A 128 -14.20 3.07 -10.68
C ALA A 128 -14.91 1.71 -10.81
N PRO A 129 -15.39 1.33 -12.01
CA PRO A 129 -16.01 0.02 -12.23
C PRO A 129 -15.04 -1.14 -11.94
N SER A 130 -15.56 -2.21 -11.35
CA SER A 130 -14.87 -3.47 -11.13
C SER A 130 -15.86 -4.62 -11.30
N THR A 131 -15.47 -5.67 -11.99
CA THR A 131 -16.24 -6.93 -12.10
C THR A 131 -15.81 -7.97 -11.07
N HIS A 132 -14.79 -7.66 -10.25
CA HIS A 132 -14.22 -8.62 -9.30
C HIS A 132 -14.95 -8.55 -7.96
N PRO A 133 -15.40 -9.70 -7.42
CA PRO A 133 -15.99 -9.74 -6.09
C PRO A 133 -14.95 -9.32 -5.06
N HIS A 134 -15.43 -8.70 -3.99
CA HIS A 134 -14.61 -8.27 -2.85
C HIS A 134 -13.57 -7.18 -3.15
N LEU A 135 -13.59 -6.58 -4.34
CA LEU A 135 -12.66 -5.54 -4.76
C LEU A 135 -13.41 -4.23 -4.99
N GLN A 136 -12.91 -3.15 -4.39
CA GLN A 136 -13.37 -1.79 -4.65
C GLN A 136 -12.25 -1.01 -5.36
N ALA A 137 -12.57 -0.39 -6.50
CA ALA A 137 -11.63 0.36 -7.32
C ALA A 137 -11.93 1.86 -7.29
N TYR A 138 -10.89 2.67 -7.44
CA TYR A 138 -10.96 4.14 -7.43
C TYR A 138 -9.94 4.78 -8.38
N LEU A 139 -10.34 5.91 -8.97
CA LEU A 139 -9.42 6.93 -9.45
C LEU A 139 -8.99 7.79 -8.27
N GLN A 140 -7.68 8.06 -8.14
CA GLN A 140 -7.13 8.87 -7.07
C GLN A 140 -6.84 10.28 -7.59
N GLY A 141 -7.74 11.23 -7.33
CA GLY A 141 -7.62 12.60 -7.83
C GLY A 141 -6.43 13.37 -7.26
N ASN A 142 -5.99 13.06 -6.03
CA ASN A 142 -4.75 13.61 -5.49
C ASN A 142 -3.55 12.71 -5.81
N THR A 143 -2.91 12.95 -6.95
CA THR A 143 -1.77 12.15 -7.44
C THR A 143 -0.48 12.31 -6.62
N GLN A 144 -0.44 13.24 -5.65
CA GLN A 144 0.69 13.44 -4.74
C GLN A 144 0.65 12.53 -3.50
N VAL A 145 -0.47 11.84 -3.26
CA VAL A 145 -0.59 10.85 -2.18
C VAL A 145 0.03 9.53 -2.66
N SER A 146 1.21 9.22 -2.13
CA SER A 146 1.89 7.94 -2.38
C SER A 146 1.60 6.94 -1.26
N ARG A 147 2.11 5.70 -1.41
CA ARG A 147 2.06 4.67 -0.36
C ARG A 147 2.44 5.20 1.01
N LYS A 148 3.50 6.03 1.12
CA LYS A 148 3.95 6.59 2.40
C LYS A 148 2.87 7.41 3.11
N LYS A 149 2.10 8.19 2.35
CA LYS A 149 0.99 9.02 2.87
C LYS A 149 -0.30 8.21 3.07
N LEU A 150 -0.47 7.11 2.35
CA LEU A 150 -1.62 6.21 2.49
C LEU A 150 -1.54 5.33 3.74
N LEU A 151 -0.32 4.89 4.13
CA LEU A 151 -0.07 4.05 5.29
C LEU A 151 -0.78 4.50 6.57
N PRO A 152 -0.64 5.76 7.05
CA PRO A 152 -1.31 6.19 8.27
C PRO A 152 -2.84 6.17 8.17
N LEU A 153 -3.41 6.42 6.99
CA LEU A 153 -4.86 6.34 6.79
C LEU A 153 -5.38 4.91 6.84
N LEU A 154 -4.59 3.95 6.37
CA LEU A 154 -4.93 2.54 6.50
C LEU A 154 -4.82 2.09 7.98
N GLN A 155 -3.85 2.59 8.73
CA GLN A 155 -3.76 2.34 10.17
C GLN A 155 -4.98 2.91 10.90
N GLU A 156 -5.36 4.15 10.61
CA GLU A 156 -6.59 4.78 11.12
C GLU A 156 -7.83 3.93 10.80
N ALA A 157 -7.95 3.44 9.57
CA ALA A 157 -9.06 2.59 9.18
C ALA A 157 -9.13 1.26 9.96
N LEU A 158 -7.98 0.62 10.21
CA LEU A 158 -7.93 -0.59 11.03
C LEU A 158 -8.35 -0.27 12.47
N SER A 159 -7.84 0.79 13.06
CA SER A 159 -8.24 1.23 14.40
C SER A 159 -9.74 1.49 14.50
N ALA A 160 -10.30 2.27 13.57
CA ALA A 160 -11.73 2.58 13.52
C ALA A 160 -12.60 1.31 13.41
N TYR A 161 -12.15 0.33 12.62
CA TYR A 161 -12.84 -0.95 12.50
C TYR A 161 -12.89 -1.70 13.84
N PHE A 162 -11.76 -1.80 14.55
CA PHE A 162 -11.73 -2.51 15.84
C PHE A 162 -12.45 -1.76 16.95
N ASP A 163 -12.45 -0.43 16.93
CA ASP A 163 -13.20 0.36 17.90
C ASP A 163 -14.71 0.17 17.71
N SER A 164 -15.17 0.05 16.46
CA SER A 164 -16.58 -0.27 16.17
C SER A 164 -17.02 -1.66 16.68
N MET A 165 -16.08 -2.60 16.81
CA MET A 165 -16.35 -3.94 17.34
C MET A 165 -16.42 -4.02 18.87
N LYS A 166 -15.87 -3.04 19.58
CA LYS A 166 -15.82 -3.03 21.05
C LYS A 166 -17.06 -2.43 21.71
N ILE A 167 -17.94 -1.79 20.94
CA ILE A 167 -19.18 -1.21 21.47
C ILE A 167 -20.13 -2.36 21.84
N PRO A 168 -20.48 -2.56 23.13
CA PRO A 168 -21.56 -3.47 23.47
C PRO A 168 -22.85 -2.88 22.89
N SER A 169 -23.59 -3.68 22.13
CA SER A 169 -24.93 -3.35 21.66
C SER A 169 -25.86 -3.10 22.85
N GLY A 170 -25.91 -1.86 23.35
CA GLY A 170 -26.76 -1.42 24.44
C GLY A 170 -28.18 -1.14 23.95
N GLN A 171 -29.15 -1.86 24.50
CA GLN A 171 -30.57 -1.49 24.44
C GLN A 171 -30.81 -0.12 25.08
N PRO A 172 -31.85 0.64 24.66
CA PRO A 172 -32.31 1.79 25.42
C PRO A 172 -33.24 1.29 26.54
N GLU A 173 -32.78 1.35 27.78
CA GLU A 173 -33.68 1.29 28.93
C GLU A 173 -34.01 2.69 29.43
N THR A 174 -35.28 2.84 29.75
CA THR A 174 -35.98 4.06 30.15
C THR A 174 -35.97 4.13 31.68
N GLU A 175 -36.13 5.34 32.23
CA GLU A 175 -36.41 5.63 33.66
C GLU A 175 -35.18 5.52 34.61
N GLY A 176 -34.92 6.41 35.57
CA GLY A 176 -35.59 7.61 36.06
C GLY A 176 -34.86 8.14 37.32
N VAL A 177 -34.97 9.46 37.53
CA VAL A 177 -35.06 10.16 38.84
C VAL A 177 -33.86 10.17 39.81
N SER A 178 -33.33 11.40 40.03
CA SER A 178 -32.91 12.10 41.28
C SER A 178 -32.04 11.37 42.33
N ARG A 179 -31.06 11.97 43.03
CA ARG A 179 -31.08 13.25 43.80
C ARG A 179 -29.69 13.51 44.43
N GLU A 180 -29.45 14.77 44.82
CA GLU A 180 -28.23 15.35 45.42
C GLU A 180 -27.89 14.90 46.87
N GLN A 181 -26.63 15.19 47.28
CA GLN A 181 -26.15 15.82 48.55
C GLN A 181 -25.09 15.10 49.43
N ALA A 182 -23.99 15.85 49.60
CA ALA A 182 -23.32 16.28 50.85
C ALA A 182 -22.49 15.30 51.73
N ASP A 183 -21.17 15.54 51.70
CA ASP A 183 -20.31 16.02 52.81
C ASP A 183 -20.11 15.16 54.08
N LYS A 184 -18.84 14.80 54.37
CA LYS A 184 -18.23 14.94 55.70
C LYS A 184 -16.74 14.56 55.74
N GLU A 185 -15.95 15.58 56.03
CA GLU A 185 -14.54 15.56 56.44
C GLU A 185 -14.41 15.10 57.92
N LEU A 186 -13.38 14.32 58.25
CA LEU A 186 -12.86 14.21 59.62
C LEU A 186 -11.38 13.78 59.62
N ASP A 187 -10.54 14.68 60.13
CA ASP A 187 -9.12 14.48 60.45
C ASP A 187 -8.87 13.41 61.54
N ARG A 188 -7.79 12.62 61.38
CA ARG A 188 -6.93 12.27 62.53
C ARG A 188 -5.52 11.85 62.14
N ALA A 189 -4.55 12.54 62.73
CA ALA A 189 -3.10 12.39 62.58
C ALA A 189 -2.51 11.03 63.03
N GLY A 190 -1.41 10.65 62.38
CA GLY A 190 -0.50 9.59 62.82
C GLY A 190 0.80 9.59 61.99
N ASN A 191 1.84 10.24 62.53
CA ASN A 191 3.22 10.25 62.02
C ASN A 191 3.79 8.84 61.84
N SER A 192 4.66 8.60 60.85
CA SER A 192 6.08 8.30 61.11
C SER A 192 6.86 8.01 59.81
N LEU A 193 7.86 8.87 59.55
CA LEU A 193 9.22 8.55 59.11
C LEU A 193 9.44 7.71 57.84
N VAL A 194 9.84 8.44 56.79
CA VAL A 194 10.81 8.00 55.77
C VAL A 194 12.13 7.54 56.39
N PRO A 195 12.68 6.42 55.90
CA PRO A 195 14.13 6.24 55.80
C PRO A 195 14.52 5.98 54.35
N GLY A 196 15.53 6.72 53.87
CA GLY A 196 16.16 6.48 52.59
C GLY A 196 17.25 5.39 52.63
N LEU A 197 17.77 5.12 51.43
CA LEU A 197 18.98 4.34 51.08
C LEU A 197 18.77 2.82 51.23
N SER A 198 19.12 1.92 50.31
CA SER A 198 20.11 1.93 49.23
C SER A 198 20.06 0.58 48.48
N GLN A 199 20.60 0.59 47.26
CA GLN A 199 21.32 -0.51 46.59
C GLN A 199 20.55 -1.61 45.82
N ASP A 200 21.02 -1.74 44.58
CA ASP A 200 21.28 -2.98 43.84
C ASP A 200 20.22 -3.45 42.85
N GLU A 201 20.29 -2.90 41.63
CA GLU A 201 20.14 -3.69 40.41
C GLU A 201 21.30 -3.26 39.49
N GLU A 202 22.47 -3.85 39.73
CA GLU A 202 23.64 -3.77 38.86
C GLU A 202 23.27 -4.38 37.50
N GLU A 203 23.03 -3.54 36.49
CA GLU A 203 22.96 -4.01 35.10
C GLU A 203 24.34 -4.60 34.74
N PRO A 204 24.43 -5.89 34.37
CA PRO A 204 25.72 -6.51 34.11
C PRO A 204 26.40 -5.74 32.97
N PRO A 205 27.69 -5.37 33.10
CA PRO A 205 28.38 -4.62 32.07
C PRO A 205 28.34 -5.41 30.77
N LEU A 206 27.80 -4.77 29.72
CA LEU A 206 27.75 -5.37 28.39
C LEU A 206 29.17 -5.76 27.96
N PRO A 207 29.36 -6.94 27.36
CA PRO A 207 30.67 -7.32 26.86
C PRO A 207 31.15 -6.26 25.87
N PRO A 208 32.45 -5.90 25.86
CA PRO A 208 32.97 -4.92 24.93
C PRO A 208 32.60 -5.35 23.52
N THR A 209 31.98 -4.44 22.77
CA THR A 209 31.69 -4.67 21.34
C THR A 209 32.99 -5.08 20.66
N PRO A 210 33.01 -6.23 19.96
CA PRO A 210 34.20 -6.69 19.27
C PRO A 210 34.66 -5.59 18.32
N MET A 211 35.86 -5.06 18.58
CA MET A 211 36.53 -4.16 17.66
C MET A 211 36.87 -5.03 16.45
N ASN A 212 36.16 -4.82 15.32
CA ASN A 212 36.57 -5.45 14.08
C ASN A 212 38.02 -5.06 13.82
N SER A 213 38.92 -6.05 13.82
CA SER A 213 40.30 -5.84 13.40
C SER A 213 40.21 -5.32 11.97
N LEU A 214 40.65 -4.08 11.78
CA LEU A 214 40.62 -3.40 10.49
C LEU A 214 41.47 -4.25 9.54
N VAL A 215 40.80 -5.00 8.66
CA VAL A 215 41.45 -5.68 7.55
C VAL A 215 41.76 -4.57 6.55
N ASP A 216 43.03 -4.20 6.44
CA ASP A 216 43.57 -3.10 5.63
C ASP A 216 43.32 -3.22 4.11
N GLU A 217 42.59 -4.24 3.65
CA GLU A 217 42.35 -4.49 2.23
C GLU A 217 40.84 -4.70 2.00
N CYS A 218 40.07 -3.63 2.21
CA CYS A 218 38.70 -3.61 1.73
C CYS A 218 38.74 -3.52 0.19
N PRO A 219 38.09 -4.42 -0.57
CA PRO A 219 38.07 -4.34 -2.03
C PRO A 219 37.45 -3.04 -2.58
N LEU A 220 36.81 -2.26 -1.71
CA LEU A 220 36.19 -0.97 -2.01
C LEU A 220 37.17 0.21 -1.94
N ASP A 221 38.37 0.02 -1.38
CA ASP A 221 39.37 1.10 -1.22
C ASP A 221 40.04 1.51 -2.54
N GLN A 222 39.88 0.68 -3.58
CA GLN A 222 40.30 0.98 -4.95
C GLN A 222 39.44 2.06 -5.64
N GLY A 223 38.45 2.61 -4.92
CA GLY A 223 37.51 3.60 -5.45
C GLY A 223 36.56 3.00 -6.49
N LEU A 224 35.55 3.79 -6.87
CA LEU A 224 34.70 3.41 -8.00
C LEU A 224 35.57 3.31 -9.27
N PRO A 225 35.37 2.28 -10.12
CA PRO A 225 36.06 2.22 -11.40
C PRO A 225 35.87 3.55 -12.13
N LYS A 226 36.94 4.08 -12.74
CA LYS A 226 36.92 5.33 -13.52
C LYS A 226 36.10 5.12 -14.79
N LEU A 227 34.78 5.10 -14.64
CA LEU A 227 33.82 5.01 -15.73
C LEU A 227 33.71 6.40 -16.35
N SER A 228 34.42 6.61 -17.45
CA SER A 228 34.25 7.82 -18.26
C SER A 228 33.07 7.66 -19.22
N ALA A 229 32.50 8.79 -19.65
CA ALA A 229 31.38 8.78 -20.61
C ALA A 229 31.77 8.10 -21.93
N GLU A 230 33.04 8.23 -22.31
CA GLU A 230 33.62 7.65 -23.52
C GLU A 230 33.66 6.12 -23.46
N VAL A 231 34.06 5.54 -22.32
CA VAL A 231 34.08 4.08 -22.11
C VAL A 231 32.67 3.49 -22.16
N ILE A 232 31.68 4.22 -21.63
CA ILE A 232 30.28 3.80 -21.69
C ILE A 232 29.79 3.84 -23.15
N PHE A 233 30.06 4.92 -23.88
CA PHE A 233 29.66 5.07 -25.28
C PHE A 233 30.28 4.00 -26.19
N GLU A 234 31.56 3.71 -26.00
CA GLU A 234 32.27 2.68 -26.75
C GLU A 234 31.68 1.29 -26.47
N LYS A 235 31.39 0.97 -25.21
CA LYS A 235 30.77 -0.30 -24.83
C LYS A 235 29.35 -0.45 -25.39
N CYS A 236 28.54 0.62 -25.38
CA CYS A 236 27.23 0.64 -26.04
C CYS A 236 27.35 0.41 -27.56
N SER A 237 28.36 1.00 -28.19
CA SER A 237 28.63 0.81 -29.62
C SER A 237 29.02 -0.64 -29.94
N GLN A 238 29.85 -1.25 -29.10
CA GLN A 238 30.22 -2.67 -29.23
C GLN A 238 29.02 -3.62 -29.06
N ILE A 239 28.07 -3.30 -28.18
CA ILE A 239 26.83 -4.09 -28.02
C ILE A 239 25.94 -3.99 -29.25
N SER A 240 25.76 -2.79 -29.82
CA SER A 240 25.02 -2.60 -31.08
C SER A 240 25.67 -3.36 -32.24
N LEU A 241 26.99 -3.30 -32.36
CA LEU A 241 27.73 -4.06 -33.37
C LEU A 241 27.55 -5.57 -33.19
N SER A 242 27.66 -6.07 -31.96
CA SER A 242 27.51 -7.50 -31.64
C SER A 242 26.09 -8.03 -31.92
N GLN A 243 25.05 -7.23 -31.66
CA GLN A 243 23.67 -7.58 -32.01
C GLN A 243 23.43 -7.59 -33.52
N SER A 244 24.07 -6.68 -34.26
CA SER A 244 24.00 -6.65 -35.73
C SER A 244 24.67 -7.87 -36.36
N THR A 245 25.81 -8.33 -35.84
CA THR A 245 26.50 -9.52 -36.34
C THR A 245 25.71 -10.80 -36.05
N ALA A 246 25.11 -10.93 -34.87
CA ALA A 246 24.26 -12.07 -34.51
C ALA A 246 22.97 -12.15 -35.37
N ALA A 247 22.38 -11.00 -35.70
CA ALA A 247 21.22 -10.93 -36.59
C ALA A 247 21.57 -11.26 -38.05
N SER A 248 22.81 -10.99 -38.49
CA SER A 248 23.28 -11.31 -39.84
C SER A 248 23.62 -12.80 -40.04
N LEU A 249 24.08 -13.50 -38.99
CA LEU A 249 24.40 -14.94 -39.05
C LEU A 249 23.15 -15.83 -39.06
N SER A 250 22.01 -15.36 -38.54
CA SER A 250 20.75 -16.11 -38.51
C SER A 250 19.98 -16.10 -39.84
N LYS A 251 20.54 -15.52 -40.91
CA LYS A 251 19.92 -15.41 -42.25
C LYS A 251 20.66 -16.19 -43.35
N LYS A 252 21.47 -17.18 -42.99
CA LYS A 252 22.12 -18.07 -43.96
C LYS A 252 21.77 -19.53 -43.73
#